data_AF-A0A6G1A8V0-F1
#
_entry.id   AF-A0A6G1A8V0-F1
#
_cell.length_a   1.000
_cell.length_b   1.000
_cell.length_c   1.000
_cell.angle_alpha   90.00
_cell.angle_beta   90.00
_cell.angle_gamma   90.00
#
_symmetry.space_group_name_H-M   'P 1'
#
loop_
_entity.id
_entity.type
_entity.pdbx_description
1 polymer ?
#
loop_
_entity_poly.entity_id
_entity_poly.type
_entity_poly.pdbx_seq_one_letter_code
_entity_poly.pdbx_strand_id
1 'polypeptide(L)'
;MYPNPLIYCTCWDPWNLGPRKLIKTPQPPTKTFTGKPKLSPLPPAAKKQNYIPPAAKPVVAPKNLCTPTLQHYLTFHLDAQEVINVSPGYRLIRNREQISVTLGDEMFDKKKGSPSEIMDRVKISRTDIITDLQEQISELTVIIEQMNRDHHSAQKLLSDEMDLRCAEMRQNFENKNRELKEAHAAELSQLENSYKATLKAEKLAAQEKLDEMGKEYKYLKNMFHMYQDSIYDEMEDKWLKKKAEWEKDEKLEREKILLQQKHNMTKKFELESVEEKKKINDSYSTVFENFSREKEELLKQHEKDTLQIEELRKTKQSSSTCRREQIDRHCCLLKQIMEEELNAQSVILESLNTTLYQTQMELQREKATVGNLEKMLHTKLAETEEKFKYTIQLLTDENIHLR
;
A
#
# COMPACT_ATOMS: atom_id res chain seq x y z
N MET A 1 -46.64 22.71 -0.14
CA MET A 1 -45.44 21.85 -0.19
C MET A 1 -44.21 22.75 -0.21
N TYR A 2 -43.37 22.57 0.81
CA TYR A 2 -41.97 22.96 1.01
C TYR A 2 -41.44 24.37 0.66
N PRO A 3 -41.01 25.14 1.69
CA PRO A 3 -40.13 26.30 1.56
C PRO A 3 -38.64 25.90 1.49
N ASN A 4 -37.86 26.75 0.81
CA ASN A 4 -36.41 26.63 0.59
C ASN A 4 -35.61 27.06 1.84
N PRO A 5 -34.62 26.29 2.35
CA PRO A 5 -33.92 26.63 3.58
C PRO A 5 -32.69 27.53 3.30
N LEU A 6 -32.81 28.81 3.64
CA LEU A 6 -31.67 29.67 3.93
C LEU A 6 -31.12 29.29 5.31
N ILE A 7 -29.99 28.59 5.35
CA ILE A 7 -29.27 28.29 6.58
C ILE A 7 -28.52 29.56 7.00
N TYR A 8 -29.10 30.30 7.94
CA TYR A 8 -28.42 31.30 8.76
C TYR A 8 -27.51 30.60 9.78
N CYS A 9 -26.19 30.84 9.76
CA CYS A 9 -25.30 30.50 10.89
C CYS A 9 -25.52 31.52 12.01
N THR A 10 -25.93 31.04 13.17
CA THR A 10 -26.15 31.81 14.41
C THR A 10 -24.85 32.15 15.14
N CYS A 11 -23.74 32.29 14.41
CA CYS A 11 -22.40 32.39 14.97
C CYS A 11 -21.66 33.70 14.64
N TRP A 12 -22.23 34.60 13.85
CA TRP A 12 -21.58 35.86 13.47
C TRP A 12 -22.44 37.07 13.85
N ASP A 13 -22.18 37.60 15.05
CA ASP A 13 -22.50 38.98 15.40
C ASP A 13 -21.20 39.81 15.29
N PRO A 14 -21.05 40.70 14.29
CA PRO A 14 -19.81 41.43 14.03
C PRO A 14 -19.45 42.52 15.04
N TRP A 15 -20.27 42.75 16.09
CA TRP A 15 -20.12 43.94 16.95
C TRP A 15 -19.96 43.68 18.45
N ASN A 16 -19.76 42.43 18.90
CA ASN A 16 -19.68 42.11 20.35
C ASN A 16 -18.49 41.24 20.79
N LEU A 17 -17.25 41.72 20.64
CA LEU A 17 -16.08 41.12 21.30
C LEU A 17 -15.27 42.16 22.09
N GLY A 18 -15.73 42.45 23.30
CA GLY A 18 -14.88 42.98 24.38
C GLY A 18 -13.86 41.92 24.86
N PRO A 19 -12.84 42.31 25.66
CA PRO A 19 -11.68 41.49 25.94
C PRO A 19 -12.05 40.26 26.79
N ARG A 20 -11.94 39.06 26.20
CA ARG A 20 -12.16 37.78 26.90
C ARG A 20 -10.93 37.40 27.74
N LYS A 21 -11.17 37.17 29.03
CA LYS A 21 -10.23 36.66 30.02
C LYS A 21 -9.79 35.23 29.65
N LEU A 22 -8.49 34.95 29.77
CA LEU A 22 -7.87 33.65 29.54
C LEU A 22 -8.41 32.61 30.53
N ILE A 23 -8.96 31.50 30.02
CA ILE A 23 -9.37 30.34 30.81
C ILE A 23 -8.13 29.47 31.06
N LYS A 24 -7.85 29.18 32.33
CA LYS A 24 -6.76 28.30 32.80
C LYS A 24 -7.07 26.84 32.47
N THR A 25 -6.11 26.14 31.89
CA THR A 25 -6.11 24.67 31.71
C THR A 25 -5.75 23.96 33.03
N PRO A 26 -6.34 22.80 33.37
CA PRO A 26 -5.98 22.04 34.58
C PRO A 26 -4.68 21.24 34.38
N GLN A 27 -3.78 21.27 35.36
CA GLN A 27 -2.56 20.43 35.43
C GLN A 27 -2.89 18.96 35.76
N PRO A 28 -2.15 17.98 35.20
CA PRO A 28 -2.07 16.62 35.73
C PRO A 28 -0.96 16.45 36.78
N PRO A 29 -1.04 15.42 37.64
CA PRO A 29 -0.26 15.32 38.87
C PRO A 29 1.20 14.92 38.65
N THR A 30 2.05 15.50 39.49
CA THR A 30 3.49 15.32 39.64
C THR A 30 3.91 13.86 39.84
N LYS A 31 4.77 13.35 38.95
CA LYS A 31 5.70 12.25 39.24
C LYS A 31 7.13 12.77 39.16
N THR A 32 7.84 12.57 40.26
CA THR A 32 9.23 12.91 40.52
C THR A 32 10.18 12.20 39.57
N PHE A 33 10.96 12.97 38.79
CA PHE A 33 12.23 12.52 38.24
C PHE A 33 13.32 13.51 38.65
N THR A 34 14.21 13.01 39.49
CA THR A 34 15.48 13.59 39.91
C THR A 34 16.42 13.68 38.71
N GLY A 35 16.65 14.89 38.22
CA GLY A 35 17.62 15.16 37.16
C GLY A 35 17.80 16.65 36.97
N LYS A 36 18.86 17.22 37.56
CA LYS A 36 19.27 18.60 37.31
C LYS A 36 19.76 18.73 35.86
N PRO A 37 19.39 19.79 35.13
CA PRO A 37 20.32 20.45 34.23
C PRO A 37 20.69 21.81 34.79
N LYS A 38 22.01 22.05 34.87
CA LYS A 38 22.61 23.37 35.11
C LYS A 38 22.16 24.32 34.00
N LEU A 39 21.50 25.41 34.35
CA LEU A 39 21.43 26.60 33.50
C LEU A 39 22.32 27.66 34.13
N SER A 40 23.51 27.81 33.54
CA SER A 40 24.33 29.00 33.73
C SER A 40 23.70 30.17 32.96
N PRO A 41 23.65 31.39 33.51
CA PRO A 41 23.13 32.54 32.79
C PRO A 41 24.10 32.91 31.67
N LEU A 42 23.64 32.92 30.43
CA LEU A 42 24.41 33.52 29.34
C LEU A 42 24.30 35.06 29.41
N PRO A 43 25.40 35.78 29.13
CA PRO A 43 25.44 37.24 29.22
C PRO A 43 24.70 37.88 28.03
N PRO A 44 24.23 39.14 28.15
CA PRO A 44 23.67 39.83 27.00
C PRO A 44 24.79 40.15 26.01
N ALA A 45 24.62 39.69 24.76
CA ALA A 45 25.51 40.00 23.65
C ALA A 45 25.42 41.49 23.28
N ALA A 46 26.60 42.11 23.18
CA ALA A 46 26.78 43.48 22.74
C ALA A 46 26.87 43.59 21.20
N LYS A 47 26.50 44.77 20.68
CA LYS A 47 26.77 45.35 19.33
C LYS A 47 25.95 44.72 18.19
N LYS A 48 25.25 45.43 17.29
CA LYS A 48 25.21 46.84 16.85
C LYS A 48 23.89 47.01 16.07
N GLN A 49 23.15 48.09 16.25
CA GLN A 49 22.53 48.85 15.16
C GLN A 49 22.01 50.19 15.68
N ASN A 50 22.33 51.22 14.90
CA ASN A 50 22.20 52.63 15.22
C ASN A 50 20.75 53.08 15.35
N TYR A 51 20.37 53.59 16.52
CA TYR A 51 19.31 54.58 16.67
C TYR A 51 19.75 55.54 17.78
N ILE A 52 19.99 56.81 17.43
CA ILE A 52 20.16 57.90 18.39
C ILE A 52 18.85 58.73 18.40
N PRO A 53 18.38 59.19 19.58
CA PRO A 53 17.05 59.79 19.77
C PRO A 53 17.02 61.31 19.48
N PRO A 54 15.84 61.96 19.48
CA PRO A 54 15.68 63.35 19.14
C PRO A 54 16.13 64.26 20.30
N ALA A 55 17.02 65.21 20.02
CA ALA A 55 17.43 66.24 20.96
C ALA A 55 16.95 67.61 20.47
N ALA A 56 16.15 68.28 21.32
CA ALA A 56 15.71 69.64 21.14
C ALA A 56 16.80 70.65 21.55
N LYS A 57 17.11 71.60 20.64
CA LYS A 57 17.73 72.95 20.81
C LYS A 57 19.14 73.00 21.46
N PRO A 58 20.06 73.95 21.12
CA PRO A 58 19.81 75.33 20.71
C PRO A 58 20.60 75.83 19.48
N VAL A 59 20.16 77.00 19.01
CA VAL A 59 20.72 77.85 17.95
C VAL A 59 22.10 78.38 18.35
N VAL A 60 23.14 78.09 17.56
CA VAL A 60 24.37 78.89 17.43
C VAL A 60 24.90 78.78 15.99
N ALA A 61 25.33 79.92 15.47
CA ALA A 61 25.63 80.27 14.07
C ALA A 61 26.84 79.57 13.40
N PRO A 62 26.98 79.72 12.06
CA PRO A 62 28.27 79.84 11.42
C PRO A 62 28.56 81.27 10.94
N LYS A 63 29.83 81.65 11.02
CA LYS A 63 30.41 82.95 10.68
C LYS A 63 31.34 82.79 9.46
N ASN A 64 31.43 83.87 8.68
CA ASN A 64 32.46 84.25 7.68
C ASN A 64 32.19 83.73 6.25
N LEU A 65 32.27 84.48 5.13
CA LEU A 65 32.66 85.86 4.75
C LEU A 65 31.71 86.26 3.57
N CYS A 66 31.34 87.50 3.22
CA CYS A 66 32.06 88.76 3.04
C CYS A 66 31.10 89.97 3.17
N THR A 67 31.65 91.10 3.60
CA THR A 67 31.10 92.45 3.83
C THR A 67 30.99 93.28 2.52
N PRO A 68 30.72 94.62 2.47
CA PRO A 68 30.30 95.62 3.47
C PRO A 68 29.26 96.66 2.95
N THR A 69 28.18 96.96 3.68
CA THR A 69 27.57 98.33 3.67
C THR A 69 26.50 98.38 4.74
N LEU A 70 26.86 98.74 5.97
CA LEU A 70 25.99 99.33 7.01
C LEU A 70 26.80 99.56 8.29
N GLN A 71 28.03 100.05 8.13
CA GLN A 71 28.94 100.36 9.23
C GLN A 71 29.57 101.74 9.02
N HIS A 72 28.72 102.74 8.77
CA HIS A 72 29.17 104.13 8.58
C HIS A 72 28.34 105.19 9.31
N TYR A 73 27.42 104.84 10.21
CA TYR A 73 26.56 105.85 10.86
C TYR A 73 26.50 105.85 12.39
N LEU A 74 27.33 105.08 13.09
CA LEU A 74 27.20 104.97 14.56
C LEU A 74 28.47 105.19 15.39
N THR A 75 29.53 105.80 14.86
CA THR A 75 30.70 106.09 15.70
C THR A 75 31.52 107.26 15.17
N PHE A 76 31.11 108.50 15.50
CA PHE A 76 31.86 109.77 15.59
C PHE A 76 30.76 110.81 15.89
N HIS A 77 30.52 111.31 17.10
CA HIS A 77 31.40 112.13 17.93
C HIS A 77 30.93 112.03 19.40
N LEU A 78 31.82 111.62 20.30
CA LEU A 78 31.75 112.04 21.70
C LEU A 78 32.34 113.46 21.78
N ASP A 79 31.66 114.33 22.54
CA ASP A 79 32.12 115.62 23.06
C ASP A 79 32.62 116.67 22.06
N ALA A 80 31.88 116.90 20.97
CA ALA A 80 32.04 118.09 20.14
C ALA A 80 30.82 119.00 20.30
N GLN A 81 30.98 120.09 21.04
CA GLN A 81 30.04 121.21 20.97
C GLN A 81 30.17 121.80 19.56
N GLU A 82 29.21 121.50 18.69
CA GLU A 82 29.26 121.90 17.28
C GLU A 82 28.79 123.35 17.18
N VAL A 83 29.74 124.24 16.88
CA VAL A 83 29.53 125.67 16.74
C VAL A 83 29.48 125.98 15.24
N ILE A 84 28.28 126.19 14.71
CA ILE A 84 28.01 126.36 13.29
C ILE A 84 27.74 127.85 13.01
N ASN A 85 28.52 128.47 12.13
CA ASN A 85 28.22 129.80 11.60
C ASN A 85 27.17 129.67 10.51
N VAL A 86 25.94 130.07 10.82
CA VAL A 86 24.80 129.96 9.88
C VAL A 86 24.80 131.13 8.90
N SER A 87 25.16 132.33 9.38
CA SER A 87 25.22 133.60 8.64
C SER A 87 26.08 134.63 9.40
N PRO A 88 26.63 135.69 8.76
CA PRO A 88 27.46 136.69 9.44
C PRO A 88 26.78 137.26 10.68
N GLY A 89 27.47 137.27 11.84
CA GLY A 89 26.93 137.76 13.11
C GLY A 89 25.98 136.80 13.85
N TYR A 90 25.72 135.58 13.37
CA TYR A 90 24.90 134.57 14.06
C TYR A 90 25.64 133.24 14.22
N ARG A 91 25.75 132.77 15.47
CA ARG A 91 26.43 131.52 15.81
C ARG A 91 25.43 130.53 16.42
N LEU A 92 25.24 129.40 15.76
CA LEU A 92 24.42 128.31 16.27
C LEU A 92 25.28 127.34 17.07
N ILE A 93 24.90 127.10 18.32
CA ILE A 93 25.54 126.12 19.18
C ILE A 93 24.54 124.99 19.40
N ARG A 94 24.89 123.79 18.92
CA ARG A 94 24.03 122.61 19.02
C ARG A 94 24.64 121.57 19.96
N ASN A 95 23.91 121.25 21.03
CA ASN A 95 24.18 120.11 21.91
C ASN A 95 23.01 119.11 21.86
N ARG A 96 23.19 117.91 22.43
CA ARG A 96 22.23 116.80 22.32
C ARG A 96 20.84 117.12 22.92
N GLU A 97 20.76 118.12 23.80
CA GLU A 97 19.54 118.47 24.56
C GLU A 97 19.03 119.89 24.26
N GLN A 98 19.83 120.78 23.68
CA GLN A 98 19.46 122.17 23.43
C GLN A 98 20.11 122.72 22.17
N ILE A 99 19.34 123.52 21.44
CA ILE A 99 19.79 124.32 20.30
C ILE A 99 19.69 125.78 20.73
N SER A 100 20.79 126.51 20.73
CA SER A 100 20.80 127.95 20.99
C SER A 100 21.47 128.71 19.85
N VAL A 101 20.86 129.82 19.46
CA VAL A 101 21.43 130.75 18.48
C VAL A 101 21.85 132.00 19.25
N THR A 102 23.14 132.30 19.25
CA THR A 102 23.68 133.53 19.84
C THR A 102 24.01 134.55 18.75
N LEU A 103 23.63 135.80 19.01
CA LEU A 103 24.03 136.94 18.20
C LEU A 103 25.48 137.31 18.57
N GLY A 104 26.37 137.41 17.59
CA GLY A 104 27.76 137.81 17.82
C GLY A 104 27.87 139.29 18.24
N ASP A 105 28.76 139.59 19.17
CA ASP A 105 29.04 140.95 19.67
C ASP A 105 29.47 141.94 18.56
N GLU A 106 29.89 141.42 17.41
CA GLU A 106 30.20 142.13 16.17
C GLU A 106 29.03 143.02 15.69
N MET A 107 27.79 142.67 16.04
CA MET A 107 26.57 143.44 15.69
C MET A 107 26.30 144.62 16.64
N PHE A 108 27.01 144.68 17.78
CA PHE A 108 26.90 145.75 18.78
C PHE A 108 28.13 146.66 18.84
N ASP A 109 29.22 146.30 18.14
CA ASP A 109 30.38 147.18 17.91
C ASP A 109 29.99 148.34 16.98
N LYS A 110 29.44 149.41 17.56
CA LYS A 110 29.44 150.74 16.96
C LYS A 110 30.88 151.23 16.84
N LYS A 111 31.60 150.78 15.81
CA LYS A 111 32.75 151.53 15.28
C LYS A 111 32.23 152.90 14.84
N LYS A 112 32.47 153.91 15.69
CA LYS A 112 32.45 155.32 15.30
C LYS A 112 33.49 155.52 14.20
N GLY A 113 33.06 155.37 12.94
CA GLY A 113 33.79 155.83 11.78
C GLY A 113 33.57 157.34 11.61
N SER A 114 34.65 158.08 11.78
CA SER A 114 34.79 159.50 11.45
C SER A 114 34.43 159.80 9.99
N PRO A 115 33.83 160.96 9.70
CA PRO A 115 33.52 161.39 8.35
C PRO A 115 34.76 161.98 7.68
N SER A 116 35.17 161.46 6.53
CA SER A 116 35.96 162.20 5.53
C SER A 116 35.95 161.35 4.24
N GLU A 117 35.20 161.74 3.21
CA GLU A 117 35.58 162.75 2.20
C GLU A 117 36.30 162.09 1.02
N ILE A 118 35.52 161.65 0.04
CA ILE A 118 35.86 161.85 -1.36
C ILE A 118 34.61 162.46 -1.98
N MET A 119 34.54 163.79 -1.90
CA MET A 119 33.76 164.56 -2.85
C MET A 119 34.47 164.42 -4.20
N ASP A 120 33.82 163.78 -5.17
CA ASP A 120 33.97 164.23 -6.55
C ASP A 120 32.64 164.76 -7.05
N ARG A 121 32.68 166.02 -7.49
CA ARG A 121 31.51 166.81 -7.85
C ARG A 121 31.01 166.36 -9.22
N VAL A 122 30.11 165.39 -9.22
CA VAL A 122 29.04 165.36 -10.22
C VAL A 122 27.81 165.91 -9.52
N LYS A 123 27.27 167.04 -10.00
CA LYS A 123 25.96 167.55 -9.58
C LYS A 123 24.89 166.58 -10.10
N ILE A 124 24.74 165.45 -9.42
CA ILE A 124 23.65 164.50 -9.63
C ILE A 124 22.42 165.13 -8.99
N SER A 125 21.37 165.35 -9.78
CA SER A 125 20.14 165.94 -9.27
C SER A 125 19.44 164.96 -8.32
N ARG A 126 18.67 165.46 -7.35
CA ARG A 126 17.84 164.61 -6.46
C ARG A 126 16.96 163.62 -7.26
N THR A 127 16.60 164.01 -8.48
CA THR A 127 15.84 163.22 -9.46
C THR A 127 16.60 162.00 -9.93
N ASP A 128 17.89 162.11 -10.25
CA ASP A 128 18.72 161.01 -10.78
C ASP A 128 18.93 159.90 -9.73
N ILE A 129 19.02 160.27 -8.44
CA ILE A 129 19.09 159.33 -7.32
C ILE A 129 17.75 158.59 -7.15
N ILE A 130 16.63 159.30 -7.32
CA ILE A 130 15.29 158.70 -7.21
C ILE A 130 15.05 157.71 -8.36
N THR A 131 15.47 158.04 -9.59
CA THR A 131 15.35 157.15 -10.74
C THR A 131 16.20 155.90 -10.60
N ASP A 132 17.45 156.04 -10.13
CA ASP A 132 18.34 154.89 -9.83
C ASP A 132 17.74 153.97 -8.75
N LEU A 133 17.18 154.53 -7.68
CA LEU A 133 16.49 153.73 -6.65
C LEU A 133 15.22 153.05 -7.19
N GLN A 134 14.47 153.70 -8.07
CA GLN A 134 13.30 153.10 -8.71
C GLN A 134 13.69 151.97 -9.67
N GLU A 135 14.79 152.12 -10.41
CA GLU A 135 15.37 151.09 -11.26
C GLU A 135 15.85 149.90 -10.42
N GLN A 136 16.62 150.15 -9.35
CA GLN A 136 17.06 149.10 -8.42
C GLN A 136 15.89 148.35 -7.79
N ILE A 137 14.83 149.04 -7.37
CA ILE A 137 13.61 148.38 -6.86
C ILE A 137 12.95 147.52 -7.95
N SER A 138 12.93 148.00 -9.20
CA SER A 138 12.36 147.27 -10.33
C SER A 138 13.19 146.01 -10.65
N GLU A 139 14.52 146.13 -10.71
CA GLU A 139 15.45 145.02 -10.91
C GLU A 139 15.34 143.98 -9.79
N LEU A 140 15.34 144.42 -8.52
CA LEU A 140 15.17 143.53 -7.37
C LEU A 140 13.82 142.82 -7.40
N THR A 141 12.75 143.49 -7.83
CA THR A 141 11.43 142.88 -7.99
C THR A 141 11.45 141.78 -9.05
N VAL A 142 12.07 142.05 -10.21
CA VAL A 142 12.22 141.04 -11.28
C VAL A 142 13.06 139.86 -10.80
N ILE A 143 14.15 140.10 -10.07
CA ILE A 143 15.00 139.03 -9.50
C ILE A 143 14.21 138.19 -8.49
N ILE A 144 13.44 138.80 -7.59
CA ILE A 144 12.62 138.08 -6.61
C ILE A 144 11.53 137.24 -7.29
N GLU A 145 10.83 137.80 -8.28
CA GLU A 145 9.82 137.07 -9.04
C GLU A 145 10.43 135.91 -9.83
N GLN A 146 11.61 136.10 -10.42
CA GLN A 146 12.33 135.05 -11.12
C GLN A 146 12.75 133.94 -10.14
N MET A 147 13.33 134.31 -9.01
CA MET A 147 13.72 133.36 -7.96
C MET A 147 12.52 132.58 -7.44
N ASN A 148 11.36 133.23 -7.28
CA ASN A 148 10.12 132.55 -6.90
C ASN A 148 9.66 131.55 -7.97
N ARG A 149 9.69 131.92 -9.26
CA ARG A 149 9.36 131.00 -10.36
C ARG A 149 10.30 129.80 -10.40
N ASP A 150 11.60 130.04 -10.27
CA ASP A 150 12.62 128.99 -10.27
C ASP A 150 12.47 128.07 -9.06
N HIS A 151 12.17 128.61 -7.87
CA HIS A 151 11.89 127.82 -6.68
C HIS A 151 10.67 126.91 -6.86
N HIS A 152 9.56 127.45 -7.37
CA HIS A 152 8.36 126.65 -7.65
C HIS A 152 8.62 125.58 -8.72
N SER A 153 9.39 125.89 -9.77
CA SER A 153 9.78 124.93 -10.80
C SER A 153 10.66 123.81 -10.23
N ALA A 154 11.67 124.15 -9.41
CA ALA A 154 12.53 123.18 -8.77
C ALA A 154 11.76 122.29 -7.78
N GLN A 155 10.85 122.87 -7.00
CA GLN A 155 9.98 122.12 -6.09
C GLN A 155 9.09 121.13 -6.85
N LYS A 156 8.49 121.56 -7.97
CA LYS A 156 7.67 120.69 -8.81
C LYS A 156 8.49 119.54 -9.41
N LEU A 157 9.65 119.84 -10.00
CA LEU A 157 10.55 118.82 -10.55
C LEU A 157 10.97 117.79 -9.49
N LEU A 158 11.28 118.26 -8.27
CA LEU A 158 11.61 117.36 -7.17
C LEU A 158 10.41 116.48 -6.76
N SER A 159 9.20 117.05 -6.74
CA SER A 159 7.98 116.28 -6.47
C SER A 159 7.74 115.20 -7.52
N ASP A 160 7.85 115.56 -8.81
CA ASP A 160 7.65 114.64 -9.93
C ASP A 160 8.68 113.49 -9.92
N GLU A 161 9.96 113.79 -9.62
CA GLU A 161 11.01 112.76 -9.44
C GLU A 161 10.73 111.84 -8.25
N MET A 162 10.24 112.39 -7.13
CA MET A 162 9.85 111.57 -5.97
C MET A 162 8.68 110.63 -6.29
N ASP A 163 7.69 111.10 -7.03
CA ASP A 163 6.56 110.27 -7.47
C ASP A 163 7.03 109.18 -8.44
N LEU A 164 7.93 109.49 -9.37
CA LEU A 164 8.54 108.52 -10.28
C LEU A 164 9.28 107.43 -9.50
N ARG A 165 10.14 107.83 -8.54
CA ARG A 165 10.86 106.89 -7.66
C ARG A 165 9.93 106.01 -6.84
N CYS A 166 8.82 106.56 -6.34
CA CYS A 166 7.81 105.79 -5.63
C CYS A 166 7.12 104.77 -6.55
N ALA A 167 6.81 105.15 -7.79
CA ALA A 167 6.21 104.24 -8.77
C ALA A 167 7.16 103.11 -9.17
N GLU A 168 8.42 103.42 -9.48
CA GLU A 168 9.46 102.44 -9.80
C GLU A 168 9.64 101.42 -8.67
N MET A 169 9.71 101.91 -7.42
CA MET A 169 9.90 101.06 -6.26
C MET A 169 8.71 100.13 -6.06
N ARG A 170 7.48 100.63 -6.17
CA ARG A 170 6.26 99.80 -6.10
C ARG A 170 6.27 98.73 -7.19
N GLN A 171 6.55 99.10 -8.43
CA GLN A 171 6.62 98.15 -9.55
C GLN A 171 7.71 97.08 -9.33
N ASN A 172 8.87 97.45 -8.79
CA ASN A 172 9.94 96.51 -8.47
C ASN A 172 9.51 95.50 -7.41
N PHE A 173 8.85 95.97 -6.34
CA PHE A 173 8.30 95.09 -5.31
C PHE A 173 7.23 94.14 -5.87
N GLU A 174 6.33 94.65 -6.71
CA GLU A 174 5.30 93.84 -7.36
C GLU A 174 5.91 92.77 -8.28
N ASN A 175 6.91 93.14 -9.07
CA ASN A 175 7.63 92.21 -9.95
C ASN A 175 8.35 91.12 -9.13
N LYS A 176 9.12 91.49 -8.10
CA LYS A 176 9.78 90.50 -7.22
C LYS A 176 8.80 89.58 -6.51
N ASN A 177 7.68 90.13 -6.05
CA ASN A 177 6.64 89.33 -5.40
C ASN A 177 5.99 88.34 -6.38
N ARG A 178 5.77 88.74 -7.64
CA ARG A 178 5.27 87.87 -8.69
C ARG A 178 6.27 86.77 -9.04
N GLU A 179 7.53 87.12 -9.28
CA GLU A 179 8.61 86.16 -9.55
C GLU A 179 8.76 85.14 -8.43
N LEU A 180 8.71 85.58 -7.17
CA LEU A 180 8.80 84.68 -6.02
C LEU A 180 7.61 83.71 -5.95
N LYS A 181 6.39 84.19 -6.24
CA LYS A 181 5.19 83.34 -6.27
C LYS A 181 5.24 82.33 -7.41
N GLU A 182 5.71 82.74 -8.58
CA GLU A 182 5.87 81.86 -9.76
C GLU A 182 6.94 80.79 -9.50
N ALA A 183 8.09 81.16 -8.92
CA ALA A 183 9.14 80.22 -8.54
C ALA A 183 8.63 79.20 -7.50
N HIS A 184 7.94 79.66 -6.46
CA HIS A 184 7.37 78.77 -5.45
C HIS A 184 6.31 77.84 -6.04
N ALA A 185 5.45 78.32 -6.95
CA ALA A 185 4.49 77.47 -7.64
C ALA A 185 5.18 76.40 -8.52
N ALA A 186 6.27 76.76 -9.20
CA ALA A 186 7.07 75.83 -9.99
C ALA A 186 7.74 74.76 -9.12
N GLU A 187 8.33 75.14 -7.99
CA GLU A 187 8.94 74.21 -7.02
C GLU A 187 7.90 73.23 -6.46
N LEU A 188 6.72 73.73 -6.07
CA LEU A 188 5.63 72.87 -5.61
C LEU A 188 5.16 71.90 -6.69
N SER A 189 5.03 72.37 -7.94
CA SER A 189 4.65 71.50 -9.06
C SER A 189 5.71 70.43 -9.33
N GLN A 190 6.99 70.79 -9.30
CA GLN A 190 8.09 69.85 -9.46
C GLN A 190 8.11 68.80 -8.34
N LEU A 191 7.90 69.24 -7.09
CA LEU A 191 7.83 68.37 -5.93
C LEU A 191 6.62 67.42 -6.01
N GLU A 192 5.45 67.93 -6.39
CA GLU A 192 4.26 67.09 -6.58
C GLU A 192 4.48 66.04 -7.68
N ASN A 193 5.11 66.43 -8.79
CA ASN A 193 5.42 65.51 -9.89
C ASN A 193 6.45 64.45 -9.48
N SER A 194 7.47 64.81 -8.70
CA SER A 194 8.46 63.84 -8.21
C SER A 194 7.83 62.84 -7.24
N TYR A 195 6.99 63.29 -6.30
CA TYR A 195 6.23 62.39 -5.42
C TYR A 195 5.28 61.48 -6.19
N LYS A 196 4.56 62.00 -7.19
CA LYS A 196 3.70 61.20 -8.06
C LYS A 196 4.49 60.13 -8.83
N ALA A 197 5.67 60.46 -9.33
CA ALA A 197 6.55 59.51 -10.02
C ALA A 197 7.05 58.42 -9.08
N THR A 198 7.58 58.79 -7.92
CA THR A 198 8.04 57.84 -6.88
C THR A 198 6.91 56.94 -6.41
N LEU A 199 5.72 57.48 -6.17
CA LEU A 199 4.56 56.69 -5.77
C LEU A 199 4.15 55.66 -6.84
N LYS A 200 4.22 56.02 -8.13
CA LYS A 200 3.94 55.08 -9.23
C LYS A 200 5.00 53.98 -9.29
N ALA A 201 6.28 54.34 -9.15
CA ALA A 201 7.38 53.37 -9.12
C ALA A 201 7.24 52.39 -7.95
N GLU A 202 6.96 52.89 -6.74
CA GLU A 202 6.77 52.06 -5.56
C GLU A 202 5.55 51.14 -5.68
N LYS A 203 4.43 51.63 -6.24
CA LYS A 203 3.26 50.80 -6.53
C LYS A 203 3.58 49.66 -7.50
N LEU A 204 4.36 49.94 -8.55
CA LEU A 204 4.78 48.91 -9.50
C LEU A 204 5.72 47.89 -8.84
N ALA A 205 6.70 48.33 -8.06
CA ALA A 205 7.62 47.46 -7.34
C ALA A 205 6.86 46.56 -6.33
N ALA A 206 5.90 47.12 -5.60
CA ALA A 206 5.07 46.36 -4.67
C ALA A 206 4.18 45.33 -5.41
N GLN A 207 3.61 45.70 -6.55
CA GLN A 207 2.83 44.78 -7.37
C GLN A 207 3.68 43.63 -7.93
N GLU A 208 4.87 43.93 -8.45
CA GLU A 208 5.82 42.92 -8.92
C GLU A 208 6.20 41.95 -7.80
N LYS A 209 6.45 42.45 -6.59
CA LYS A 209 6.74 41.61 -5.43
C LYS A 209 5.55 40.72 -5.05
N LEU A 210 4.32 41.23 -5.12
CA LEU A 210 3.12 40.41 -4.89
C LEU A 210 2.99 39.30 -5.93
N ASP A 211 3.26 39.59 -7.20
CA ASP A 211 3.21 38.59 -8.28
C ASP A 211 4.29 37.52 -8.12
N GLU A 212 5.50 37.91 -7.69
CA GLU A 212 6.59 36.98 -7.35
C GLU A 212 6.21 36.05 -6.19
N MET A 213 5.71 36.61 -5.08
CA MET A 213 5.22 35.83 -3.94
C MET A 213 4.07 34.90 -4.34
N GLY A 214 3.19 35.34 -5.26
CA GLY A 214 2.13 34.50 -5.83
C GLY A 214 2.66 33.29 -6.61
N LYS A 215 3.75 33.47 -7.37
CA LYS A 215 4.43 32.36 -8.07
C LYS A 215 5.09 31.39 -7.09
N GLU A 216 5.80 31.90 -6.07
CA GLU A 216 6.42 31.08 -5.03
C GLU A 216 5.38 30.27 -4.26
N TYR A 217 4.26 30.89 -3.87
CA TYR A 217 3.15 30.21 -3.23
C TYR A 217 2.57 29.10 -4.11
N LYS A 218 2.35 29.37 -5.40
CA LYS A 218 1.87 28.35 -6.35
C LYS A 218 2.87 27.20 -6.50
N TYR A 219 4.16 27.50 -6.57
CA TYR A 219 5.21 26.48 -6.61
C TYR A 219 5.20 25.60 -5.35
N LEU A 220 5.16 26.21 -4.17
CA LEU A 220 5.13 25.49 -2.91
C LEU A 220 3.86 24.63 -2.77
N LYS A 221 2.70 25.18 -3.18
CA LYS A 221 1.43 24.44 -3.24
C LYS A 221 1.54 23.20 -4.15
N ASN A 222 2.15 23.34 -5.32
CA ASN A 222 2.38 22.21 -6.23
C ASN A 222 3.34 21.18 -5.63
N MET A 223 4.43 21.62 -4.99
CA MET A 223 5.38 20.73 -4.32
C MET A 223 4.70 19.94 -3.20
N PHE A 224 3.81 20.58 -2.44
CA PHE A 224 3.04 19.92 -1.39
C PHE A 224 2.09 18.86 -1.96
N HIS A 225 1.40 19.15 -3.07
CA HIS A 225 0.57 18.16 -3.75
C HIS A 225 1.39 16.97 -4.28
N MET A 226 2.57 17.21 -4.88
CA MET A 226 3.44 16.11 -5.31
C MET A 226 3.92 15.25 -4.13
N TYR A 227 4.23 15.86 -2.98
CA TYR A 227 4.58 15.11 -1.77
C TYR A 227 3.39 14.30 -1.24
N GLN A 228 2.20 14.89 -1.23
CA GLN A 228 0.96 14.22 -0.86
C GLN A 228 0.70 13.00 -1.76
N ASP A 229 0.78 13.17 -3.08
CA ASP A 229 0.61 12.10 -4.07
C ASP A 229 1.67 11.00 -3.88
N SER A 230 2.94 11.39 -3.66
CA SER A 230 4.02 10.44 -3.37
C SER A 230 3.77 9.61 -2.11
N ILE A 231 3.17 10.18 -1.06
CA ILE A 231 2.77 9.41 0.13
C ILE A 231 1.66 8.44 -0.22
N TYR A 232 0.65 8.87 -0.98
CA TYR A 232 -0.44 7.99 -1.39
C TYR A 232 0.08 6.79 -2.19
N ASP A 233 0.96 7.02 -3.17
CA ASP A 233 1.58 5.97 -3.97
C ASP A 233 2.40 5.01 -3.09
N GLU A 234 3.22 5.53 -2.15
CA GLU A 234 3.99 4.68 -1.23
C GLU A 234 3.09 3.80 -0.34
N MET A 235 1.97 4.36 0.11
CA MET A 235 1.00 3.62 0.93
C MET A 235 0.27 2.55 0.11
N GLU A 236 -0.12 2.85 -1.12
CA GLU A 236 -0.73 1.89 -2.04
C GLU A 236 0.25 0.75 -2.38
N ASP A 237 1.51 1.06 -2.67
CA ASP A 237 2.56 0.06 -2.90
C ASP A 237 2.78 -0.86 -1.70
N LYS A 238 2.81 -0.30 -0.49
CA LYS A 238 2.92 -1.09 0.74
C LYS A 238 1.70 -1.98 0.94
N TRP A 239 0.51 -1.47 0.64
CA TRP A 239 -0.73 -2.23 0.72
C TRP A 239 -0.74 -3.39 -0.29
N LEU A 240 -0.37 -3.15 -1.55
CA LEU A 240 -0.26 -4.16 -2.59
C LEU A 240 0.77 -5.24 -2.24
N LYS A 241 1.94 -4.86 -1.73
CA LYS A 241 2.96 -5.81 -1.25
C LYS A 241 2.42 -6.70 -0.14
N LYS A 242 1.78 -6.11 0.87
CA LYS A 242 1.22 -6.86 2.00
C LYS A 242 0.09 -7.81 1.56
N LYS A 243 -0.75 -7.37 0.62
CA LYS A 243 -1.79 -8.21 0.02
C LYS A 243 -1.18 -9.40 -0.72
N ALA A 244 -0.13 -9.19 -1.51
CA ALA A 244 0.56 -10.26 -2.23
C ALA A 244 1.28 -11.23 -1.29
N GLU A 245 1.85 -10.74 -0.18
CA GLU A 245 2.42 -11.59 0.88
C GLU A 245 1.35 -12.48 1.50
N TRP A 246 0.20 -11.93 1.87
CA TRP A 246 -0.92 -12.72 2.42
C TRP A 246 -1.43 -13.78 1.43
N GLU A 247 -1.53 -13.47 0.15
CA GLU A 247 -1.94 -14.44 -0.87
C GLU A 247 -0.92 -15.58 -1.02
N LYS A 248 0.38 -15.28 -0.95
CA LYS A 248 1.44 -16.30 -0.94
C LYS A 248 1.37 -17.17 0.30
N ASP A 249 1.22 -16.57 1.48
CA ASP A 249 1.14 -17.30 2.75
C ASP A 249 -0.10 -18.19 2.80
N GLU A 250 -1.25 -17.69 2.35
CA GLU A 250 -2.48 -18.49 2.26
C GLU A 250 -2.28 -19.69 1.31
N LYS A 251 -1.64 -19.46 0.15
CA LYS A 251 -1.33 -20.54 -0.79
C LYS A 251 -0.38 -21.57 -0.18
N LEU A 252 0.66 -21.13 0.53
CA LEU A 252 1.61 -22.01 1.19
C LEU A 252 0.94 -22.83 2.30
N GLU A 253 0.07 -22.24 3.11
CA GLU A 253 -0.62 -22.98 4.17
C GLU A 253 -1.62 -23.99 3.59
N ARG A 254 -2.32 -23.63 2.50
CA ARG A 254 -3.17 -24.58 1.74
C ARG A 254 -2.34 -25.75 1.19
N GLU A 255 -1.18 -25.48 0.60
CA GLU A 255 -0.29 -26.51 0.08
C GLU A 255 0.25 -27.42 1.18
N LYS A 256 0.63 -26.86 2.33
CA LYS A 256 1.08 -27.59 3.51
C LYS A 256 0.01 -28.53 4.06
N ILE A 257 -1.25 -28.07 4.16
CA ILE A 257 -2.38 -28.91 4.57
C ILE A 257 -2.60 -30.06 3.57
N LEU A 258 -2.57 -29.78 2.26
CA LEU A 258 -2.71 -30.80 1.22
C LEU A 258 -1.58 -31.83 1.27
N LEU A 259 -0.34 -31.39 1.47
CA LEU A 259 0.82 -32.27 1.63
C LEU A 259 0.68 -33.14 2.88
N GLN A 260 0.23 -32.58 3.99
CA GLN A 260 -0.02 -33.33 5.22
C GLN A 260 -1.12 -34.37 5.03
N GLN A 261 -2.24 -34.02 4.37
CA GLN A 261 -3.31 -34.96 4.03
C GLN A 261 -2.79 -36.09 3.12
N LYS A 262 -2.04 -35.75 2.05
CA LYS A 262 -1.43 -36.73 1.15
C LYS A 262 -0.50 -37.68 1.90
N HIS A 263 0.35 -37.17 2.77
CA HIS A 263 1.26 -37.98 3.57
C HIS A 263 0.50 -38.94 4.49
N ASN A 264 -0.53 -38.45 5.18
CA ASN A 264 -1.38 -39.26 6.05
C ASN A 264 -2.09 -40.38 5.28
N MET A 265 -2.67 -40.08 4.11
CA MET A 265 -3.32 -41.09 3.26
C MET A 265 -2.32 -42.14 2.76
N THR A 266 -1.13 -41.70 2.33
CA THR A 266 -0.08 -42.61 1.85
C THR A 266 0.35 -43.56 2.96
N LYS A 267 0.61 -43.04 4.17
CA LYS A 267 0.99 -43.86 5.32
C LYS A 267 -0.12 -44.84 5.72
N LYS A 268 -1.38 -44.42 5.67
CA LYS A 268 -2.53 -45.30 5.93
C LYS A 268 -2.62 -46.43 4.90
N PHE A 269 -2.48 -46.09 3.62
CA PHE A 269 -2.48 -47.07 2.53
C PHE A 269 -1.32 -48.06 2.64
N GLU A 270 -0.11 -47.60 2.98
CA GLU A 270 1.04 -48.47 3.22
C GLU A 270 0.79 -49.44 4.38
N LEU A 271 0.22 -48.94 5.50
CA LEU A 271 -0.11 -49.77 6.65
C LEU A 271 -1.18 -50.82 6.29
N GLU A 272 -2.26 -50.42 5.61
CA GLU A 272 -3.30 -51.33 5.12
C GLU A 272 -2.73 -52.36 4.15
N SER A 273 -1.81 -51.97 3.26
CA SER A 273 -1.13 -52.88 2.33
C SER A 273 -0.27 -53.91 3.05
N VAL A 274 0.48 -53.49 4.09
CA VAL A 274 1.28 -54.40 4.92
C VAL A 274 0.39 -55.36 5.71
N GLU A 275 -0.71 -54.86 6.29
CA GLU A 275 -1.66 -55.68 7.03
C GLU A 275 -2.36 -56.69 6.11
N GLU A 276 -2.74 -56.29 4.90
CA GLU A 276 -3.36 -57.18 3.92
C GLU A 276 -2.38 -58.23 3.41
N LYS A 277 -1.13 -57.86 3.12
CA LYS A 277 -0.06 -58.82 2.81
C LYS A 277 0.14 -59.83 3.93
N LYS A 278 0.09 -59.38 5.18
CA LYS A 278 0.16 -60.25 6.36
C LYS A 278 -1.04 -61.20 6.42
N LYS A 279 -2.27 -60.71 6.27
CA LYS A 279 -3.48 -61.56 6.21
C LYS A 279 -3.41 -62.60 5.11
N ILE A 280 -2.97 -62.21 3.91
CA ILE A 280 -2.76 -63.14 2.79
C ILE A 280 -1.71 -64.18 3.17
N ASN A 281 -0.55 -63.77 3.72
CA ASN A 281 0.51 -64.69 4.12
C ASN A 281 0.06 -65.67 5.23
N ASP A 282 -0.69 -65.18 6.23
CA ASP A 282 -1.22 -65.99 7.33
C ASP A 282 -2.27 -66.97 6.79
N SER A 283 -3.15 -66.52 5.89
CA SER A 283 -4.13 -67.37 5.21
C SER A 283 -3.45 -68.43 4.33
N TYR A 284 -2.40 -68.06 3.59
CA TYR A 284 -1.58 -68.97 2.79
C TYR A 284 -0.89 -70.02 3.67
N SER A 285 -0.30 -69.59 4.79
CA SER A 285 0.35 -70.50 5.76
C SER A 285 -0.65 -71.49 6.34
N THR A 286 -1.86 -71.01 6.72
CA THR A 286 -2.95 -71.85 7.24
C THR A 286 -3.41 -72.88 6.20
N VAL A 287 -3.62 -72.46 4.95
CA VAL A 287 -4.00 -73.36 3.85
C VAL A 287 -2.89 -74.38 3.57
N PHE A 288 -1.63 -73.95 3.60
CA PHE A 288 -0.49 -74.83 3.39
C PHE A 288 -0.31 -75.87 4.51
N GLU A 289 -0.50 -75.48 5.77
CA GLU A 289 -0.51 -76.40 6.90
C GLU A 289 -1.67 -77.40 6.81
N ASN A 290 -2.87 -76.93 6.45
CA ASN A 290 -4.02 -77.80 6.22
C ASN A 290 -3.77 -78.80 5.10
N PHE A 291 -3.23 -78.33 3.96
CA PHE A 291 -2.84 -79.20 2.84
C PHE A 291 -1.77 -80.22 3.25
N SER A 292 -0.79 -79.80 4.05
CA SER A 292 0.25 -80.70 4.56
C SER A 292 -0.33 -81.77 5.48
N ARG A 293 -1.28 -81.39 6.35
CA ARG A 293 -2.00 -82.32 7.23
C ARG A 293 -2.86 -83.30 6.43
N GLU A 294 -3.66 -82.81 5.49
CA GLU A 294 -4.50 -83.65 4.61
C GLU A 294 -3.64 -84.64 3.81
N LYS A 295 -2.49 -84.19 3.28
CA LYS A 295 -1.52 -85.06 2.62
C LYS A 295 -0.99 -86.15 3.56
N GLU A 296 -0.64 -85.80 4.80
CA GLU A 296 -0.15 -86.76 5.80
C GLU A 296 -1.24 -87.76 6.21
N GLU A 297 -2.47 -87.30 6.38
CA GLU A 297 -3.64 -88.14 6.66
C GLU A 297 -3.93 -89.10 5.51
N LEU A 298 -3.88 -88.61 4.26
CA LEU A 298 -4.00 -89.44 3.06
C LEU A 298 -2.89 -90.48 2.97
N LEU A 299 -1.65 -90.12 3.31
CA LEU A 299 -0.52 -91.06 3.36
C LEU A 299 -0.75 -92.14 4.42
N LYS A 300 -1.17 -91.76 5.64
CA LYS A 300 -1.51 -92.71 6.71
C LYS A 300 -2.67 -93.61 6.31
N GLN A 301 -3.68 -93.07 5.63
CA GLN A 301 -4.80 -93.87 5.13
C GLN A 301 -4.34 -94.86 4.06
N HIS A 302 -3.54 -94.42 3.10
CA HIS A 302 -2.96 -95.29 2.09
C HIS A 302 -2.12 -96.43 2.70
N GLU A 303 -1.33 -96.14 3.74
CA GLU A 303 -0.55 -97.15 4.46
C GLU A 303 -1.45 -98.18 5.18
N LYS A 304 -2.52 -97.73 5.85
CA LYS A 304 -3.53 -98.62 6.45
C LYS A 304 -4.21 -99.50 5.40
N ASP A 305 -4.64 -98.91 4.28
CA ASP A 305 -5.30 -99.64 3.20
C ASP A 305 -4.34 -100.68 2.59
N THR A 306 -3.07 -100.34 2.46
CA THR A 306 -2.02 -101.27 2.01
C THR A 306 -1.88 -102.46 2.95
N LEU A 307 -1.82 -102.21 4.26
CA LEU A 307 -1.78 -103.27 5.29
C LEU A 307 -3.04 -104.14 5.26
N GLN A 308 -4.22 -103.54 5.14
CA GLN A 308 -5.49 -104.26 5.06
C GLN A 308 -5.55 -105.15 3.81
N ILE A 309 -5.08 -104.64 2.65
CA ILE A 309 -4.97 -105.43 1.41
C ILE A 309 -4.03 -106.62 1.62
N GLU A 310 -2.91 -106.43 2.32
CA GLU A 310 -1.95 -107.50 2.58
C GLU A 310 -2.50 -108.56 3.55
N GLU A 311 -3.26 -108.15 4.56
CA GLU A 311 -3.97 -109.06 5.46
C GLU A 311 -5.07 -109.85 4.74
N LEU A 312 -5.86 -109.18 3.87
CA LEU A 312 -6.83 -109.83 2.99
C LEU A 312 -6.16 -110.82 2.03
N ARG A 313 -4.96 -110.53 1.52
CA ARG A 313 -4.18 -111.50 0.74
C ARG A 313 -3.78 -112.70 1.58
N LYS A 314 -3.28 -112.51 2.80
CA LYS A 314 -2.89 -113.61 3.71
C LYS A 314 -4.08 -114.49 4.08
N THR A 315 -5.24 -113.91 4.39
CA THR A 315 -6.48 -114.67 4.67
C THR A 315 -7.04 -115.37 3.43
N LYS A 316 -6.98 -114.74 2.25
CA LYS A 316 -7.31 -115.42 0.99
C LYS A 316 -6.38 -116.60 0.74
N GLN A 317 -5.09 -116.45 1.02
CA GLN A 317 -4.09 -117.51 0.88
C GLN A 317 -4.34 -118.65 1.88
N SER A 318 -4.57 -118.36 3.17
CA SER A 318 -4.89 -119.39 4.17
C SER A 318 -6.24 -120.07 3.93
N SER A 319 -7.27 -119.34 3.49
CA SER A 319 -8.55 -119.89 3.03
C SER A 319 -8.37 -120.80 1.80
N SER A 320 -7.45 -120.43 0.89
CA SER A 320 -7.14 -121.28 -0.27
C SER A 320 -6.39 -122.56 0.12
N THR A 321 -5.52 -122.51 1.13
CA THR A 321 -4.85 -123.70 1.71
C THR A 321 -5.86 -124.60 2.42
N CYS A 322 -6.76 -124.02 3.25
CA CYS A 322 -7.81 -124.77 3.93
C CYS A 322 -8.81 -125.41 2.95
N ARG A 323 -9.20 -124.69 1.89
CA ARG A 323 -10.03 -125.28 0.82
C ARG A 323 -9.30 -126.41 0.09
N ARG A 324 -7.99 -126.31 -0.12
CA ARG A 324 -7.18 -127.36 -0.75
C ARG A 324 -7.12 -128.61 0.15
N GLU A 325 -6.89 -128.44 1.45
CA GLU A 325 -6.96 -129.52 2.44
C GLU A 325 -8.35 -130.16 2.56
N GLN A 326 -9.41 -129.37 2.41
CA GLN A 326 -10.79 -129.88 2.43
C GLN A 326 -11.12 -130.70 1.18
N ILE A 327 -10.63 -130.27 0.01
CA ILE A 327 -10.75 -131.02 -1.25
C ILE A 327 -9.98 -132.35 -1.14
N ASP A 328 -8.76 -132.35 -0.58
CA ASP A 328 -7.96 -133.56 -0.41
C ASP A 328 -8.64 -134.60 0.50
N ARG A 329 -9.31 -134.16 1.59
CA ARG A 329 -10.12 -135.06 2.44
C ARG A 329 -11.31 -135.64 1.69
N HIS A 330 -11.98 -134.83 0.87
CA HIS A 330 -13.16 -135.27 0.11
C HIS A 330 -12.78 -136.27 -0.99
N CYS A 331 -11.62 -136.09 -1.64
CA CYS A 331 -11.08 -137.04 -2.62
C CYS A 331 -10.71 -138.40 -2.01
N CYS A 332 -10.19 -138.44 -0.77
CA CYS A 332 -9.92 -139.71 -0.08
C CYS A 332 -11.20 -140.49 0.26
N LEU A 333 -12.26 -139.82 0.73
CA LEU A 333 -13.55 -140.45 1.04
C LEU A 333 -14.22 -141.03 -0.20
N LEU A 334 -14.19 -140.29 -1.32
CA LEU A 334 -14.74 -140.77 -2.60
C LEU A 334 -14.05 -142.04 -3.10
N LYS A 335 -12.73 -142.14 -2.90
CA LYS A 335 -11.96 -143.32 -3.31
C LYS A 335 -12.37 -144.57 -2.54
N GLN A 336 -12.64 -144.43 -1.24
CA GLN A 336 -13.04 -145.53 -0.36
C GLN A 336 -14.43 -146.08 -0.69
N ILE A 337 -15.39 -145.21 -1.00
CA ILE A 337 -16.76 -145.59 -1.39
C ILE A 337 -16.76 -146.37 -2.71
N MET A 338 -15.99 -145.93 -3.70
CA MET A 338 -15.90 -146.63 -4.99
C MET A 338 -15.31 -148.04 -4.87
N GLU A 339 -14.36 -148.22 -3.95
CA GLU A 339 -13.69 -149.50 -3.72
C GLU A 339 -14.64 -150.52 -3.04
N GLU A 340 -15.52 -150.03 -2.15
CA GLU A 340 -16.58 -150.82 -1.53
C GLU A 340 -17.67 -151.25 -2.54
N GLU A 341 -18.12 -150.34 -3.41
CA GLU A 341 -19.12 -150.66 -4.45
C GLU A 341 -18.59 -151.69 -5.47
N LEU A 342 -17.32 -151.59 -5.86
CA LEU A 342 -16.71 -152.54 -6.79
C LEU A 342 -16.65 -153.96 -6.19
N ASN A 343 -16.34 -154.06 -4.90
CA ASN A 343 -16.24 -155.33 -4.20
C ASN A 343 -17.62 -156.01 -4.05
N ALA A 344 -18.68 -155.22 -3.78
CA ALA A 344 -20.05 -155.72 -3.73
C ALA A 344 -20.52 -156.30 -5.08
N GLN A 345 -20.17 -155.67 -6.20
CA GLN A 345 -20.51 -156.17 -7.53
C GLN A 345 -19.81 -157.50 -7.86
N SER A 346 -18.58 -157.71 -7.40
CA SER A 346 -17.84 -158.97 -7.60
C SER A 346 -18.54 -160.16 -6.93
N VAL A 347 -19.04 -159.98 -5.70
CA VAL A 347 -19.74 -161.04 -4.94
C VAL A 347 -21.05 -161.43 -5.62
N ILE A 348 -21.79 -160.47 -6.19
CA ILE A 348 -23.03 -160.75 -6.92
C ILE A 348 -22.73 -161.58 -8.17
N LEU A 349 -21.66 -161.27 -8.89
CA LEU A 349 -21.26 -161.95 -10.12
C LEU A 349 -20.89 -163.42 -9.88
N GLU A 350 -20.19 -163.72 -8.78
CA GLU A 350 -19.88 -165.10 -8.37
C GLU A 350 -21.15 -165.91 -8.02
N SER A 351 -22.16 -165.28 -7.41
CA SER A 351 -23.43 -165.95 -7.08
C SER A 351 -24.26 -166.33 -8.31
N LEU A 352 -24.25 -165.47 -9.34
CA LEU A 352 -24.93 -165.73 -10.61
C LEU A 352 -24.27 -166.88 -11.39
N ASN A 353 -22.94 -166.94 -11.37
CA ASN A 353 -22.18 -167.96 -12.08
C ASN A 353 -22.37 -169.37 -11.48
N THR A 354 -22.47 -169.47 -10.15
CA THR A 354 -22.76 -170.74 -9.46
C THR A 354 -24.18 -171.24 -9.74
N THR A 355 -25.16 -170.34 -9.82
CA THR A 355 -26.56 -170.69 -10.12
C THR A 355 -26.75 -171.17 -11.56
N LEU A 356 -26.03 -170.57 -12.51
CA LEU A 356 -26.03 -170.97 -13.92
C LEU A 356 -25.49 -172.41 -14.09
N TYR A 357 -24.43 -172.76 -13.35
CA TYR A 357 -23.82 -174.10 -13.44
C TYR A 357 -24.77 -175.19 -12.93
N GLN A 358 -25.55 -174.93 -11.89
CA GLN A 358 -26.53 -175.88 -11.33
C GLN A 358 -27.69 -176.15 -12.29
N THR A 359 -28.27 -175.11 -12.88
CA THR A 359 -29.41 -175.25 -13.82
C THR A 359 -29.02 -176.03 -15.10
N GLN A 360 -27.78 -175.90 -15.56
CA GLN A 360 -27.28 -176.64 -16.72
C GLN A 360 -27.15 -178.16 -16.46
N MET A 361 -26.85 -178.55 -15.22
CA MET A 361 -26.76 -179.97 -14.84
C MET A 361 -28.14 -180.65 -14.73
N GLU A 362 -29.17 -179.91 -14.31
CA GLU A 362 -30.54 -180.42 -14.22
C GLU A 362 -31.16 -180.63 -15.62
N LEU A 363 -30.92 -179.69 -16.54
CA LEU A 363 -31.38 -179.79 -17.92
C LEU A 363 -30.79 -181.03 -18.64
N GLN A 364 -29.55 -181.41 -18.33
CA GLN A 364 -28.93 -182.64 -18.86
C GLN A 364 -29.60 -183.92 -18.37
N ARG A 365 -30.06 -183.96 -17.11
CA ARG A 365 -30.79 -185.13 -16.58
C ARG A 365 -32.15 -185.31 -17.24
N GLU A 366 -32.91 -184.22 -17.38
CA GLU A 366 -34.24 -184.28 -18.01
C GLU A 366 -34.19 -184.66 -19.50
N LYS A 367 -33.11 -184.27 -20.19
CA LYS A 367 -32.90 -184.67 -21.58
C LYS A 367 -32.70 -186.19 -21.74
N ALA A 368 -32.13 -186.86 -20.73
CA ALA A 368 -31.91 -188.31 -20.75
C ALA A 368 -33.19 -189.11 -20.44
N THR A 369 -34.06 -188.59 -19.56
CA THR A 369 -35.36 -189.22 -19.24
C THR A 369 -36.31 -189.19 -20.43
N VAL A 370 -36.41 -188.07 -21.14
CA VAL A 370 -37.26 -187.94 -22.34
C VAL A 370 -36.80 -188.89 -23.46
N GLY A 371 -35.50 -188.99 -23.73
CA GLY A 371 -34.97 -189.89 -24.76
C GLY A 371 -35.22 -191.38 -24.51
N ASN A 372 -35.38 -191.80 -23.25
CA ASN A 372 -35.73 -193.19 -22.91
C ASN A 372 -37.21 -193.50 -23.14
N LEU A 373 -38.10 -192.52 -22.92
CA LEU A 373 -39.54 -192.67 -23.17
C LEU A 373 -39.85 -192.75 -24.68
N GLU A 374 -39.17 -191.95 -25.51
CA GLU A 374 -39.33 -191.99 -26.97
C GLU A 374 -38.95 -193.37 -27.55
N LYS A 375 -37.84 -193.96 -27.09
CA LYS A 375 -37.43 -195.32 -27.52
C LYS A 375 -38.46 -196.38 -27.16
N MET A 376 -39.06 -196.30 -25.97
CA MET A 376 -40.08 -197.25 -25.52
C MET A 376 -41.33 -197.20 -26.40
N LEU A 377 -41.73 -195.99 -26.82
CA LEU A 377 -42.92 -195.75 -27.61
C LEU A 377 -42.76 -196.27 -29.05
N HIS A 378 -41.58 -196.08 -29.66
CA HIS A 378 -41.28 -196.65 -30.97
C HIS A 378 -41.27 -198.19 -30.98
N THR A 379 -40.74 -198.84 -29.95
CA THR A 379 -40.77 -200.31 -29.83
C THR A 379 -42.19 -200.84 -29.75
N LYS A 380 -43.08 -200.16 -29.02
CA LYS A 380 -44.50 -200.55 -28.90
C LYS A 380 -45.28 -200.40 -30.21
N LEU A 381 -45.01 -199.36 -30.99
CA LEU A 381 -45.64 -199.16 -32.30
C LEU A 381 -45.25 -200.27 -33.30
N ALA A 382 -43.96 -200.63 -33.33
CA ALA A 382 -43.46 -201.70 -34.20
C ALA A 382 -44.08 -203.07 -33.85
N GLU A 383 -44.27 -203.38 -32.56
CA GLU A 383 -44.96 -204.61 -32.13
C GLU A 383 -46.42 -204.68 -32.62
N THR A 384 -47.12 -203.55 -32.66
CA THR A 384 -48.51 -203.50 -33.12
C THR A 384 -48.66 -203.59 -34.63
N GLU A 385 -47.78 -202.92 -35.38
CA GLU A 385 -47.78 -203.00 -36.86
C GLU A 385 -47.54 -204.43 -37.36
N GLU A 386 -46.63 -205.16 -36.71
CA GLU A 386 -46.29 -206.51 -37.15
C GLU A 386 -47.38 -207.54 -36.85
N LYS A 387 -48.16 -207.33 -35.78
CA LYS A 387 -49.38 -208.12 -35.50
C LYS A 387 -50.47 -207.88 -36.55
N PHE A 388 -50.65 -206.64 -37.00
CA PHE A 388 -51.62 -206.33 -38.06
C PHE A 388 -51.20 -206.92 -39.40
N LYS A 389 -49.92 -206.84 -39.77
CA LYS A 389 -49.38 -207.51 -40.97
C LYS A 389 -49.60 -209.01 -40.98
N TYR A 390 -49.32 -209.68 -39.86
CA TYR A 390 -49.52 -211.13 -39.75
C TYR A 390 -51.00 -211.52 -39.95
N THR A 391 -51.92 -210.72 -39.40
CA THR A 391 -53.36 -210.95 -39.54
C THR A 391 -53.84 -210.74 -40.99
N ILE A 392 -53.32 -209.72 -41.68
CA ILE A 392 -53.63 -209.46 -43.09
C ILE A 392 -53.12 -210.58 -44.00
N GLN A 393 -51.92 -211.10 -43.73
CA GLN A 393 -51.36 -212.22 -44.49
C GLN A 393 -52.22 -213.47 -44.38
N LEU A 394 -52.68 -213.80 -43.17
CA LEU A 394 -53.53 -214.96 -42.93
C LEU A 394 -54.87 -214.89 -43.67
N LEU A 395 -55.52 -213.71 -43.65
CA LEU A 395 -56.77 -213.45 -44.38
C LEU A 395 -56.58 -213.46 -45.90
N THR A 396 -55.36 -213.15 -46.38
CA THR A 396 -55.01 -213.20 -47.80
C THR A 396 -54.89 -214.64 -48.27
N ASP A 397 -54.29 -215.53 -47.46
CA ASP A 397 -54.17 -216.95 -47.78
C ASP A 397 -55.53 -217.67 -47.76
N GLU A 398 -56.44 -217.29 -46.84
CA GLU A 398 -57.84 -217.75 -46.86
C GLU A 398 -58.58 -217.38 -48.15
N ASN A 399 -58.22 -216.26 -48.80
CA ASN A 399 -58.86 -215.81 -50.02
C ASN A 399 -58.41 -216.59 -51.26
N ILE A 400 -57.15 -217.04 -51.30
CA ILE A 400 -56.57 -217.73 -52.46
C ILE A 400 -57.14 -219.15 -52.61
N HIS A 401 -57.44 -219.84 -51.51
CA HIS A 401 -57.99 -221.20 -51.58
C HIS A 401 -59.48 -221.26 -51.92
N LEU A 402 -60.19 -220.13 -51.89
CA LEU A 402 -61.60 -220.04 -52.30
C LEU A 402 -61.78 -219.76 -53.81
N ARG A 403 -60.69 -219.61 -54.57
CA ARG A 403 -60.68 -219.47 -56.04
C ARG A 403 -60.05 -220.69 -56.69
#